data_AF-A0A0P0YZ80-F1
#
_entry.id   AF-A0A0P0YZ80-F1
#
_cell.length_a   1.000
_cell.length_b   1.000
_cell.length_c   1.000
_cell.angle_alpha   90.00
_cell.angle_beta   90.00
_cell.angle_gamma   90.00
#
_symmetry.space_group_name_H-M   'P 1'
#
loop_
_entity.id
_entity.type
_entity.pdbx_description
1 polymer ?
#
loop_
_entity_poly.entity_id
_entity_poly.type
_entity_poly.pdbx_seq_one_letter_code
_entity_poly.pdbx_strand_id
1 'polypeptide(L)' 'MTAYDFIDWLDLNWLSDSEAAKRLFVSVEEITRFKYEGANTTIALACGAIAAGVPPWAPKRKSPVKRRAKKAA' A
#
# COMPACT_ATOMS: atom_id res chain seq x y z
N MET A 1 1.02 13.90 7.10
CA MET A 1 0.27 14.33 5.90
C MET A 1 -0.98 15.01 6.42
N THR A 2 -1.21 16.25 6.04
CA THR A 2 -2.38 17.00 6.53
C THR A 2 -3.68 16.44 5.92
N ALA A 3 -4.82 16.83 6.48
CA ALA A 3 -6.13 16.50 5.91
C ALA A 3 -6.26 16.95 4.45
N TYR A 4 -5.78 18.17 4.15
CA TYR A 4 -5.77 18.73 2.80
C TYR A 4 -4.91 17.91 1.84
N ASP A 5 -3.69 17.55 2.25
CA ASP A 5 -2.82 16.71 1.42
C ASP A 5 -3.49 15.36 1.09
N PHE A 6 -4.23 14.79 2.04
CA PHE A 6 -4.91 13.51 1.85
C PHE A 6 -6.08 13.60 0.89
N ILE A 7 -6.83 14.70 0.94
CA ILE A 7 -7.89 15.01 -0.02
C ILE A 7 -7.28 15.22 -1.42
N ASP A 8 -6.22 16.01 -1.53
CA ASP A 8 -5.51 16.22 -2.80
C ASP A 8 -4.99 14.91 -3.38
N TRP A 9 -4.48 14.00 -2.54
CA TRP A 9 -4.05 12.68 -2.98
C TRP A 9 -5.21 11.83 -3.51
N LEU A 10 -6.39 11.86 -2.89
CA LEU A 10 -7.57 11.18 -3.39
C LEU A 10 -8.00 11.72 -4.76
N ASP A 11 -8.01 13.04 -4.89
CA ASP A 11 -8.41 13.73 -6.13
C ASP A 11 -7.41 13.47 -7.25
N LEU A 12 -6.10 13.53 -6.97
CA LEU A 12 -5.05 13.26 -7.96
C LEU A 12 -5.08 11.81 -8.47
N ASN A 13 -5.42 10.86 -7.60
CA ASN A 13 -5.47 9.43 -7.95
C ASN A 13 -6.87 8.97 -8.41
N TRP A 14 -7.86 9.87 -8.44
CA TRP A 14 -9.24 9.60 -8.81
C TRP A 14 -9.84 8.44 -8.01
N LEU A 15 -9.56 8.41 -6.71
CA LEU A 15 -9.97 7.31 -5.83
C LEU A 15 -11.25 7.64 -5.09
N SER A 16 -12.22 6.73 -5.18
CA SER A 16 -13.34 6.73 -4.24
C SER A 16 -12.89 6.29 -2.85
N ASP A 17 -13.60 6.69 -1.81
CA ASP A 17 -13.29 6.31 -0.42
C ASP A 17 -13.23 4.79 -0.24
N SER A 18 -14.13 4.08 -0.93
CA SER A 18 -14.17 2.61 -0.93
C SER A 18 -12.94 1.99 -1.60
N GLU A 19 -12.37 2.65 -2.60
CA GLU A 19 -11.21 2.16 -3.32
C GLU A 19 -9.91 2.51 -2.60
N ALA A 20 -9.84 3.72 -2.03
CA ALA A 20 -8.76 4.12 -1.15
C ALA A 20 -8.67 3.19 0.08
N ALA A 21 -9.81 2.85 0.69
CA ALA A 21 -9.89 1.86 1.78
C ALA A 21 -9.28 0.50 1.38
N LYS A 22 -9.63 0.00 0.19
CA LYS A 22 -9.08 -1.27 -0.34
C LYS A 22 -7.58 -1.20 -0.60
N ARG A 23 -7.08 -0.08 -1.15
CA ARG A 23 -5.65 0.09 -1.47
C ARG A 23 -4.79 0.28 -0.22
N LEU A 24 -5.32 0.96 0.79
CA LEU A 24 -4.64 1.23 2.05
C LEU A 24 -4.88 0.15 3.11
N PHE A 25 -5.71 -0.85 2.82
CA PHE A 25 -6.11 -1.93 3.75
C PHE A 25 -6.69 -1.40 5.07
N VAL A 26 -7.50 -0.33 4.98
CA VAL A 26 -8.14 0.33 6.12
C VAL A 26 -9.66 0.34 5.93
N SER A 27 -10.39 0.66 6.99
CA SER A 27 -11.84 0.85 6.92
C SER A 27 -12.21 2.19 6.25
N VAL A 28 -13.42 2.27 5.70
CA VAL A 28 -13.95 3.53 5.14
C VAL A 28 -14.13 4.61 6.23
N GLU A 29 -14.40 4.20 7.46
CA GLU A 29 -14.46 5.10 8.61
C GLU A 29 -13.10 5.72 8.91
N GLU A 30 -12.01 4.93 8.83
CA GLU A 30 -10.65 5.46 8.96
C GLU A 30 -10.29 6.42 7.82
N ILE A 31 -10.71 6.13 6.57
CA ILE A 31 -10.55 7.07 5.44
C ILE A 31 -11.24 8.40 5.75
N THR A 32 -12.48 8.34 6.25
CA THR A 32 -13.25 9.53 6.61
C THR A 32 -12.55 10.31 7.72
N ARG A 33 -12.02 9.61 8.73
CA ARG A 33 -11.25 10.22 9.81
C ARG A 33 -9.97 10.89 9.30
N PHE A 34 -9.25 10.28 8.36
CA PHE A 34 -8.05 10.87 7.76
C PHE A 34 -8.34 12.15 6.97
N LYS A 35 -9.54 12.30 6.40
CA LYS A 35 -9.97 13.54 5.74
C LYS A 35 -10.19 14.71 6.72
N TYR A 36 -10.44 14.45 8.00
CA TYR A 36 -10.67 15.49 9.00
C TYR A 36 -9.46 15.72 9.90
N GLU A 37 -8.85 14.66 10.43
CA GLU A 37 -7.72 14.74 11.37
C GLU A 37 -6.35 14.78 10.66
N GLY A 38 -6.30 14.34 9.40
CA GLY A 38 -5.06 14.06 8.69
C GLY A 38 -4.58 12.62 8.87
N ALA A 39 -3.64 12.21 8.02
CA ALA A 39 -3.12 10.85 7.99
C ALA A 39 -1.80 10.74 8.76
N ASN A 40 -1.68 9.67 9.56
CA ASN A 40 -0.45 9.31 10.26
C ASN A 40 0.70 9.05 9.26
N THR A 41 1.94 9.20 9.69
CA THR A 41 3.15 9.05 8.87
C THR A 41 3.21 7.72 8.11
N THR A 42 2.74 6.63 8.71
CA THR A 42 2.66 5.32 8.05
C THR A 42 1.72 5.33 6.84
N ILE A 43 0.55 5.95 6.98
CA ILE A 43 -0.44 6.08 5.89
C ILE A 43 0.06 7.05 4.84
N ALA A 44 0.69 8.15 5.25
CA ALA A 44 1.32 9.10 4.32
C ALA A 44 2.37 8.42 3.43
N LEU A 45 3.22 7.57 4.02
CA LEU A 45 4.19 6.75 3.29
C LEU A 45 3.51 5.75 2.35
N ALA A 46 2.41 5.11 2.78
CA ALA A 46 1.64 4.21 1.94
C ALA A 46 1.01 4.94 0.74
N CYS A 47 0.40 6.11 0.94
CA CYS A 47 -0.11 6.96 -0.13
C CYS A 47 0.98 7.35 -1.13
N GLY A 48 2.17 7.72 -0.63
CA GLY A 48 3.33 8.03 -1.46
C GLY A 48 3.82 6.82 -2.26
N ALA A 49 3.88 5.64 -1.66
CA ALA A 49 4.27 4.41 -2.34
C ALA A 49 3.28 4.01 -3.45
N ILE A 50 1.97 4.19 -3.20
CA ILE A 50 0.92 3.95 -4.20
C ILE A 50 1.04 4.96 -5.35
N ALA A 51 1.22 6.25 -5.05
CA ALA A 51 1.36 7.29 -6.07
C ALA A 51 2.62 7.11 -6.93
N ALA A 52 3.71 6.61 -6.33
CA ALA A 52 4.94 6.27 -7.05
C ALA A 52 4.85 4.93 -7.82
N GLY A 53 3.73 4.21 -7.75
CA GLY A 53 3.55 2.92 -8.43
C GLY A 53 4.48 1.82 -7.91
N VAL A 54 4.90 1.89 -6.65
CA VAL A 54 5.84 0.93 -6.07
C VAL A 54 5.15 -0.44 -6.01
N PRO A 55 5.80 -1.51 -6.51
CA PRO A 55 5.22 -2.85 -6.44
C PRO A 55 5.02 -3.28 -4.99
N PRO A 56 4.04 -4.16 -4.72
CA PRO A 56 3.81 -4.68 -3.37
C PRO A 56 5.10 -5.31 -2.84
N TRP A 57 5.42 -5.03 -1.58
CA TRP A 57 6.62 -5.57 -0.96
C TRP A 57 6.53 -7.10 -0.95
N ALA A 58 7.36 -7.74 -1.77
CA ALA A 58 7.55 -9.17 -1.78
C ALA A 58 8.94 -9.47 -1.17
N PRO A 59 9.03 -10.16 -0.03
CA PRO A 59 10.32 -10.63 0.44
C PRO A 59 10.92 -11.50 -0.66
N LYS A 60 12.20 -11.27 -1.02
CA LYS A 60 12.91 -12.12 -1.98
C LYS A 60 12.73 -13.56 -1.53
N ARG A 61 11.86 -14.32 -2.21
CA ARG A 61 11.70 -15.75 -1.93
C ARG A 61 13.09 -16.34 -2.12
N LYS A 62 13.69 -16.86 -1.04
CA LYS A 62 14.88 -17.68 -1.17
C LYS A 62 14.47 -18.82 -2.09
N SER A 63 14.98 -18.83 -3.32
CA SER A 63 14.68 -19.88 -4.29
C SER A 63 14.95 -21.20 -3.59
N PRO A 64 14.02 -22.19 -3.60
CA PRO A 64 14.36 -23.51 -3.14
C PRO A 64 15.49 -23.98 -4.05
N VAL A 65 16.70 -24.00 -3.51
CA VAL A 65 17.88 -24.55 -4.17
C VAL A 65 17.45 -25.91 -4.69
N LYS A 66 17.47 -26.11 -6.01
CA LYS A 66 17.20 -27.39 -6.64
C LYS A 66 18.07 -28.42 -5.93
N ARG A 67 17.49 -29.23 -5.03
CA ARG A 67 18.13 -30.47 -4.56
C ARG A 67 18.31 -31.30 -5.82
N ARG A 68 19.49 -31.20 -6.43
CA ARG A 68 19.87 -32.02 -7.58
C ARG A 68 19.54 -33.45 -7.20
N ALA A 69 18.72 -34.10 -8.03
CA ALA A 69 18.52 -35.53 -7.98
C ALA A 69 19.90 -36.19 -7.94
N LYS A 70 20.22 -36.87 -6.83
CA LYS A 70 21.37 -37.75 -6.80
C LYS A 70 20.93 -39.02 -7.55
N LYS A 71 21.19 -39.02 -8.86
CA LYS A 71 21.05 -40.17 -9.73
C LYS A 71 22.16 -41.18 -9.37
N ALA A 72 21.74 -42.43 -9.16
CA ALA A 72 22.43 -43.71 -9.29
C ALA A 72 23.87 -43.89 -8.74
N ALA A 73 24.01 -44.89 -7.85
CA ALA A 73 25.06 -45.92 -7.91
C ALA A 73 24.48 -47.19 -7.28
#